data_AF-A0A6I9QE24-F1
#
_entry.id   AF-A0A6I9QE24-F1
#
_cell.length_a   1.000
_cell.length_b   1.000
_cell.length_c   1.000
_cell.angle_alpha   90.00
_cell.angle_beta   90.00
_cell.angle_gamma   90.00
#
_symmetry.space_group_name_H-M   'P 1'
#
loop_
_entity.id
_entity.type
_entity.pdbx_description
1 polymer ?
#
loop_
_entity_poly.entity_id
_entity_poly.type
_entity_poly.pdbx_seq_one_letter_code
_entity_poly.pdbx_strand_id
1 'polypeptide(L)'
;MDPLNQEPAVSQETPPPQEPPKPAEERNWAELPRDVLLLIFQKIGAIEILMAAQWVCRPWRQLSHEPQLWRCIDMLYHADLFNQIDMESMAREAVDRSNGQVEEFYGEYFGSDALLRYIADRTSHLKCLRLISCYDISDEGLIEMAKRFPQLEELELSHCSQFSEKLFESIGEAWSQLKRLRLNNRWWNLPHMEHDDNEAVAIAKNMHELHHLQLFANRLTNVGLQAILDNCPHLESLDIRQCFHINMDGTLRAKCARIKTLRLPNDPTNDYEFCADIEDFVDDYPSGTSETDLIYDDMFDDYYDISDFDEDYPGFLL
;
A
#
# COMPACT_ATOMS: atom_id res chain seq x y z
N MET A 1 97.94 15.69 5.72
CA MET A 1 98.30 14.28 5.45
C MET A 1 97.83 13.48 6.64
N ASP A 2 96.68 12.84 6.53
CA ASP A 2 96.47 11.45 6.96
C ASP A 2 95.13 10.98 6.39
N PRO A 3 95.02 9.74 5.87
CA PRO A 3 94.03 9.39 4.86
C PRO A 3 92.80 8.68 5.44
N LEU A 4 91.65 9.01 4.84
CA LEU A 4 90.56 8.10 4.48
C LEU A 4 89.95 7.25 5.60
N ASN A 5 88.96 7.86 6.26
CA ASN A 5 87.89 7.17 6.97
C ASN A 5 86.92 6.57 5.93
N GLN A 6 87.03 5.27 5.64
CA GLN A 6 86.03 4.52 4.87
C GLN A 6 85.15 3.74 5.84
N GLU A 7 83.91 4.20 6.03
CA GLU A 7 82.86 3.44 6.70
C GLU A 7 82.50 2.20 5.85
N PRO A 8 82.26 1.03 6.46
CA PRO A 8 81.83 -0.15 5.72
C PRO A 8 80.40 0.04 5.23
N ALA A 9 80.17 -0.32 3.95
CA ALA A 9 78.84 -0.33 3.35
C ALA A 9 77.91 -1.28 4.14
N VAL A 10 76.85 -0.71 4.73
CA VAL A 10 75.77 -1.48 5.34
C VAL A 10 75.07 -2.25 4.22
N SER A 11 75.22 -3.58 4.22
CA SER A 11 74.42 -4.46 3.38
C SER A 11 72.95 -4.30 3.75
N GLN A 12 72.17 -3.63 2.90
CA GLN A 12 70.72 -3.62 3.02
C GLN A 12 70.21 -5.03 2.68
N GLU A 13 69.92 -5.82 3.70
CA GLU A 13 69.12 -7.04 3.52
C GLU A 13 67.74 -6.61 3.01
N THR A 14 67.42 -6.97 1.78
CA THR A 14 66.06 -6.84 1.24
C THR A 14 65.14 -7.67 2.14
N PRO A 15 64.03 -7.10 2.65
CA PRO A 15 63.07 -7.88 3.41
C PRO A 15 62.60 -9.07 2.56
N PRO A 16 62.38 -10.26 3.15
CA PRO A 16 61.80 -11.36 2.41
C PRO A 16 60.47 -10.89 1.77
N PRO A 17 60.15 -11.32 0.54
CA PRO A 17 58.92 -10.91 -0.11
C PRO A 17 57.74 -11.23 0.82
N GLN A 18 57.02 -10.17 1.24
CA GLN A 18 55.80 -10.33 2.01
C GLN A 18 54.83 -11.15 1.17
N GLU A 19 54.32 -12.25 1.72
CA GLU A 19 53.23 -12.99 1.09
C GLU A 19 52.08 -12.01 0.82
N PRO A 20 51.45 -12.08 -0.37
CA PRO A 20 50.31 -11.24 -0.67
C PRO A 20 49.27 -11.41 0.45
N PRO A 21 48.61 -10.32 0.90
CA PRO A 21 47.58 -10.41 1.93
C PRO A 21 46.57 -11.49 1.51
N LYS A 22 46.31 -12.45 2.40
CA LYS A 22 45.27 -13.46 2.17
C LYS A 22 44.00 -12.71 1.76
N PRO A 23 43.34 -13.11 0.65
CA PRO A 23 42.06 -12.51 0.29
C PRO A 23 41.14 -12.61 1.50
N ALA A 24 40.51 -11.49 1.87
CA ALA A 24 39.52 -11.50 2.94
C ALA A 24 38.53 -12.62 2.64
N GLU A 25 38.30 -13.53 3.59
CA GLU A 25 37.31 -14.59 3.43
C GLU A 25 35.98 -13.92 3.04
N GLU A 26 35.54 -14.15 1.80
CA GLU A 26 34.28 -13.63 1.31
C GLU A 26 33.18 -14.20 2.21
N ARG A 27 32.47 -13.32 2.91
CA ARG A 27 31.41 -13.72 3.84
C ARG A 27 30.33 -14.45 3.06
N ASN A 28 30.12 -15.73 3.35
CA ASN A 28 29.05 -16.50 2.74
C ASN A 28 27.71 -16.20 3.42
N TRP A 29 27.00 -15.18 2.92
CA TRP A 29 25.68 -14.81 3.43
C TRP A 29 24.61 -15.90 3.26
N ALA A 30 24.84 -16.89 2.38
CA ALA A 30 23.92 -18.02 2.21
C ALA A 30 24.00 -19.06 3.35
N GLU A 31 25.03 -19.00 4.19
CA GLU A 31 25.22 -19.88 5.36
C GLU A 31 24.66 -19.29 6.66
N LEU A 32 24.01 -18.12 6.59
CA LEU A 32 23.30 -17.58 7.75
C LEU A 32 22.26 -18.58 8.28
N PRO A 33 22.02 -18.59 9.60
CA PRO A 33 20.94 -19.38 10.20
C PRO A 33 19.60 -19.13 9.51
N ARG A 34 18.82 -20.20 9.33
CA ARG A 34 17.56 -20.17 8.55
C ARG A 34 16.56 -19.15 9.11
N ASP A 35 16.45 -19.04 10.42
CA ASP A 35 15.61 -18.07 11.13
C ASP A 35 16.03 -16.62 10.82
N VAL A 36 17.33 -16.34 10.78
CA VAL A 36 17.85 -15.02 10.39
C VAL A 36 17.50 -14.71 8.93
N LEU A 37 17.70 -15.67 8.02
CA LEU A 37 17.35 -15.48 6.61
C LEU A 37 15.85 -15.24 6.41
N LEU A 38 14.99 -15.94 7.16
CA LEU A 38 13.54 -15.72 7.10
C LEU A 38 13.16 -14.30 7.53
N LEU A 39 13.77 -13.79 8.60
CA LEU A 39 13.54 -12.42 9.06
C LEU A 39 14.00 -11.39 8.03
N ILE A 40 15.11 -11.65 7.34
CA ILE A 40 15.58 -10.81 6.23
C ILE A 40 14.56 -10.83 5.10
N PHE A 41 14.12 -12.01 4.66
CA PHE A 41 13.14 -12.14 3.57
C PHE A 41 11.80 -11.49 3.90
N GLN A 42 11.34 -11.57 5.15
CA GLN A 42 10.14 -10.86 5.60
C GLN A 42 10.25 -9.33 5.52
N LYS A 43 11.45 -8.77 5.35
CA LYS A 43 11.68 -7.33 5.18
C LYS A 43 11.97 -6.92 3.74
N ILE A 44 12.12 -7.87 2.82
CA ILE A 44 12.49 -7.60 1.43
C ILE A 44 11.27 -7.18 0.59
N GLY A 45 10.08 -7.75 0.84
CA GLY A 45 8.88 -7.49 0.04
C GLY A 45 8.58 -8.62 -0.96
N ALA A 46 7.31 -8.76 -1.37
CA ALA A 46 6.88 -9.84 -2.24
C ALA A 46 7.52 -9.73 -3.65
N ILE A 47 7.59 -8.50 -4.17
CA ILE A 47 8.11 -8.21 -5.51
C ILE A 47 9.60 -8.52 -5.59
N GLU A 48 10.40 -7.99 -4.67
CA GLU A 48 11.86 -8.18 -4.63
C GLU A 48 12.22 -9.65 -4.44
N ILE A 49 11.43 -10.41 -3.66
CA ILE A 49 11.64 -11.86 -3.53
C ILE A 49 11.46 -12.55 -4.89
N LEU A 50 10.40 -12.22 -5.63
CA LEU A 50 10.07 -12.84 -6.92
C LEU A 50 11.02 -12.39 -8.03
N MET A 51 11.46 -11.13 -8.04
CA MET A 51 12.28 -10.59 -9.11
C MET A 51 13.78 -10.80 -8.90
N ALA A 52 14.25 -10.81 -7.65
CA ALA A 52 15.68 -10.79 -7.36
C ALA A 52 16.11 -11.88 -6.37
N ALA A 53 15.58 -11.89 -5.15
CA ALA A 53 16.16 -12.69 -4.06
C ALA A 53 16.17 -14.19 -4.37
N GLN A 54 15.13 -14.71 -5.03
CA GLN A 54 15.08 -16.13 -5.40
C GLN A 54 16.11 -16.56 -6.45
N TRP A 55 16.73 -15.62 -7.16
CA TRP A 55 17.69 -15.89 -8.24
C TRP A 55 19.14 -15.80 -7.78
N VAL A 56 19.40 -15.36 -6.54
CA VAL A 56 20.76 -15.19 -5.99
C VAL A 56 21.48 -16.53 -5.83
N CYS A 57 20.87 -17.49 -5.14
CA CYS A 57 21.48 -18.81 -4.90
C CYS A 57 20.43 -19.89 -4.57
N ARG A 58 20.82 -21.17 -4.57
CA ARG A 58 19.91 -22.29 -4.31
C ARG A 58 19.24 -22.24 -2.92
N PRO A 59 19.95 -21.94 -1.81
CA PRO A 59 19.30 -21.79 -0.50
C PRO A 59 18.24 -20.69 -0.47
N TRP A 60 18.54 -19.53 -1.07
CA TRP A 60 17.60 -18.40 -1.13
C TRP A 60 16.37 -18.73 -1.97
N ARG A 61 16.56 -19.43 -3.09
CA ARG A 61 15.45 -19.97 -3.88
C ARG A 61 14.57 -20.93 -3.09
N GLN A 62 15.18 -21.85 -2.33
CA GLN A 62 14.39 -22.77 -1.51
C GLN A 62 13.61 -22.02 -0.43
N LEU A 63 14.25 -21.02 0.19
CA LEU A 63 13.65 -20.19 1.23
C LEU A 63 12.48 -19.35 0.70
N SER A 64 12.57 -18.82 -0.53
CA SER A 64 11.49 -18.01 -1.12
C SER A 64 10.20 -18.80 -1.39
N HIS A 65 10.22 -20.13 -1.30
CA HIS A 65 9.02 -20.96 -1.37
C HIS A 65 8.41 -21.28 0.00
N GLU A 66 8.95 -20.75 1.09
CA GLU A 66 8.42 -20.98 2.44
C GLU A 66 7.08 -20.24 2.65
N PRO A 67 5.97 -20.95 2.93
CA PRO A 67 4.65 -20.33 3.03
C PRO A 67 4.53 -19.19 4.04
N GLN A 68 5.30 -19.26 5.13
CA GLN A 68 5.32 -18.23 6.18
C GLN A 68 5.80 -16.85 5.71
N LEU A 69 6.51 -16.77 4.58
CA LEU A 69 6.93 -15.49 3.98
C LEU A 69 5.77 -14.79 3.26
N TRP A 70 4.75 -15.55 2.86
CA TRP A 70 3.63 -15.10 2.03
C TRP A 70 2.33 -14.97 2.82
N ARG A 71 2.42 -14.89 4.15
CA ARG A 71 1.27 -14.55 5.01
C ARG A 71 0.85 -13.10 4.81
N CYS A 72 1.81 -12.22 4.56
CA CYS A 72 1.61 -10.84 4.15
C CYS A 72 2.18 -10.69 2.74
N ILE A 73 1.31 -10.37 1.78
CA ILE A 73 1.69 -10.09 0.40
C ILE A 73 1.55 -8.58 0.21
N ASP A 74 2.67 -7.88 0.36
CA ASP A 74 2.77 -6.44 0.15
C ASP A 74 3.32 -6.17 -1.25
N MET A 75 2.51 -5.50 -2.08
CA MET A 75 2.85 -5.07 -3.44
C MET A 75 2.53 -3.59 -3.66
N LEU A 76 2.64 -2.77 -2.60
CA LEU A 76 2.51 -1.31 -2.66
C LEU A 76 3.83 -0.62 -3.05
N TYR A 77 3.75 0.62 -3.54
CA TYR A 77 4.84 1.52 -3.92
C TYR A 77 5.71 1.03 -5.09
N HIS A 78 5.09 0.37 -6.06
CA HIS A 78 5.77 -0.16 -7.25
C HIS A 78 5.10 0.27 -8.56
N ALA A 79 4.55 1.50 -8.58
CA ALA A 79 3.89 2.07 -9.75
C ALA A 79 4.77 2.00 -11.02
N ASP A 80 6.08 2.23 -10.89
CA ASP A 80 7.04 2.18 -12.01
C ASP A 80 7.10 0.83 -12.73
N LEU A 81 6.75 -0.26 -12.03
CA LEU A 81 6.79 -1.62 -12.56
C LEU A 81 5.49 -2.01 -13.27
N PHE A 82 4.40 -1.26 -13.08
CA PHE A 82 3.06 -1.61 -13.56
C PHE A 82 3.01 -1.92 -15.06
N ASN A 83 3.81 -1.20 -15.86
CA ASN A 83 3.83 -1.35 -17.33
C ASN A 83 4.86 -2.34 -17.84
N GLN A 84 5.75 -2.75 -16.95
CA GLN A 84 6.90 -3.59 -17.29
C GLN A 84 6.60 -5.05 -16.98
N ILE A 85 5.74 -5.30 -15.99
CA ILE A 85 5.51 -6.61 -15.41
C ILE A 85 4.02 -6.84 -15.18
N ASP A 86 3.56 -8.05 -15.49
CA ASP A 86 2.22 -8.50 -15.12
C ASP A 86 2.15 -8.74 -13.59
N MET A 87 1.75 -7.68 -12.88
CA MET A 87 1.58 -7.67 -11.43
C MET A 87 0.51 -8.67 -10.96
N GLU A 88 -0.54 -8.90 -11.75
CA GLU A 88 -1.56 -9.88 -11.39
C GLU A 88 -0.98 -11.31 -11.40
N SER A 89 -0.16 -11.64 -12.40
CA SER A 89 0.56 -12.91 -12.43
C SER A 89 1.53 -13.07 -11.26
N MET A 90 2.24 -12.01 -10.86
CA MET A 90 3.10 -12.03 -9.68
C MET A 90 2.30 -12.25 -8.38
N ALA A 91 1.17 -11.56 -8.23
CA ALA A 91 0.29 -11.71 -7.08
C ALA A 91 -0.24 -13.15 -6.99
N ARG A 92 -0.62 -13.76 -8.12
CA ARG A 92 -1.06 -15.16 -8.18
C ARG A 92 0.03 -16.13 -7.74
N GLU A 93 1.27 -15.92 -8.19
CA GLU A 93 2.43 -16.72 -7.76
C GLU A 93 2.68 -16.58 -6.24
N ALA A 94 2.61 -15.36 -5.69
CA ALA A 94 2.75 -15.12 -4.25
C ALA A 94 1.63 -15.85 -3.46
N VAL A 95 0.40 -15.77 -3.93
CA VAL A 95 -0.76 -16.46 -3.33
C VAL A 95 -0.58 -17.98 -3.37
N ASP A 96 -0.13 -18.56 -4.48
CA ASP A 96 0.12 -20.00 -4.57
C ASP A 96 1.24 -20.45 -3.61
N ARG A 97 2.30 -19.64 -3.43
CA ARG A 97 3.38 -19.92 -2.47
C ARG A 97 2.94 -19.87 -1.01
N SER A 98 1.90 -19.10 -0.69
CA SER A 98 1.35 -19.03 0.67
C SER A 98 0.75 -20.35 1.16
N ASN A 99 0.44 -21.28 0.26
CA ASN A 99 -0.23 -22.54 0.58
C ASN A 99 -1.48 -22.33 1.46
N GLY A 100 -2.27 -21.29 1.14
CA GLY A 100 -3.52 -20.93 1.82
C GLY A 100 -3.36 -20.20 3.15
N GLN A 101 -2.17 -19.66 3.43
CA GLN A 101 -1.85 -18.92 4.65
C GLN A 101 -1.88 -17.40 4.48
N VAL A 102 -2.36 -16.87 3.35
CA VAL A 102 -2.49 -15.41 3.17
C VAL A 102 -3.44 -14.85 4.23
N GLU A 103 -2.93 -13.90 5.01
CA GLU A 103 -3.62 -13.14 6.04
C GLU A 103 -3.75 -11.66 5.66
N GLU A 104 -2.79 -11.13 4.89
CA GLU A 104 -2.77 -9.73 4.47
C GLU A 104 -2.42 -9.66 2.99
N PHE A 105 -3.18 -8.88 2.23
CA PHE A 105 -2.93 -8.64 0.80
C PHE A 105 -3.05 -7.15 0.49
N TYR A 106 -1.97 -6.58 -0.03
CA TYR A 106 -1.88 -5.17 -0.42
C TYR A 106 -1.51 -5.08 -1.90
N GLY A 107 -2.33 -4.39 -2.69
CA GLY A 107 -2.11 -4.17 -4.12
C GLY A 107 -2.33 -2.71 -4.48
N GLU A 108 -1.49 -2.21 -5.39
CA GLU A 108 -1.55 -0.83 -5.88
C GLU A 108 -1.48 -0.79 -7.41
N TYR A 109 -2.33 0.00 -8.07
CA TYR A 109 -2.44 0.15 -9.53
C TYR A 109 -2.87 -1.11 -10.32
N PHE A 110 -2.89 -2.30 -9.70
CA PHE A 110 -3.34 -3.54 -10.33
C PHE A 110 -4.42 -4.25 -9.49
N GLY A 111 -5.16 -5.14 -10.14
CA GLY A 111 -6.11 -6.02 -9.49
C GLY A 111 -7.43 -6.06 -10.24
N SER A 112 -8.09 -7.21 -10.17
CA SER A 112 -9.35 -7.46 -10.87
C SER A 112 -10.26 -8.34 -10.03
N ASP A 113 -11.55 -8.39 -10.36
CA ASP A 113 -12.48 -9.36 -9.76
C ASP A 113 -11.98 -10.81 -9.92
N ALA A 114 -11.26 -11.10 -11.00
CA ALA A 114 -10.67 -12.41 -11.25
C ALA A 114 -9.50 -12.71 -10.30
N LEU A 115 -8.71 -11.71 -9.91
CA LEU A 115 -7.67 -11.84 -8.89
C LEU A 115 -8.31 -12.03 -7.50
N LEU A 116 -9.29 -11.20 -7.15
CA LEU A 116 -10.00 -11.30 -5.87
C LEU A 116 -10.60 -12.70 -5.68
N ARG A 117 -11.35 -13.20 -6.68
CA ARG A 117 -11.90 -14.56 -6.66
C ARG A 117 -10.82 -15.63 -6.53
N TYR A 118 -9.67 -15.45 -7.18
CA TYR A 118 -8.57 -16.40 -7.06
C TYR A 118 -7.97 -16.44 -5.65
N ILE A 119 -7.79 -15.28 -5.01
CA ILE A 119 -7.38 -15.20 -3.61
C ILE A 119 -8.42 -15.91 -2.73
N ALA A 120 -9.71 -15.63 -2.94
CA ALA A 120 -10.83 -16.27 -2.23
C ALA A 120 -10.85 -17.80 -2.33
N ASP A 121 -10.42 -18.35 -3.47
CA ASP A 121 -10.38 -19.78 -3.71
C ASP A 121 -9.13 -20.48 -3.16
N ARG A 122 -8.12 -19.71 -2.72
CA ARG A 122 -6.85 -20.23 -2.21
C ARG A 122 -6.64 -20.04 -0.72
N THR A 123 -7.24 -19.02 -0.11
CA THR A 123 -7.15 -18.77 1.33
C THR A 123 -8.53 -18.59 1.97
N SER A 124 -8.60 -18.82 3.28
CA SER A 124 -9.75 -18.51 4.14
C SER A 124 -9.35 -17.71 5.38
N HIS A 125 -8.10 -17.22 5.43
CA HIS A 125 -7.50 -16.59 6.61
C HIS A 125 -7.26 -15.08 6.43
N LEU A 126 -7.75 -14.48 5.35
CA LEU A 126 -7.55 -13.07 5.07
C LEU A 126 -8.18 -12.19 6.15
N LYS A 127 -7.38 -11.28 6.70
CA LYS A 127 -7.74 -10.34 7.77
C LYS A 127 -7.58 -8.88 7.34
N CYS A 128 -6.65 -8.60 6.44
CA CYS A 128 -6.39 -7.25 5.93
C CYS A 128 -6.36 -7.27 4.40
N LEU A 129 -7.15 -6.39 3.79
CA LEU A 129 -7.18 -6.17 2.35
C LEU A 129 -6.99 -4.68 2.09
N ARG A 130 -5.89 -4.30 1.43
CA ARG A 130 -5.63 -2.93 1.00
C ARG A 130 -5.54 -2.89 -0.52
N LEU A 131 -6.39 -2.09 -1.13
CA LEU A 131 -6.47 -1.91 -2.58
C LEU A 131 -6.37 -0.42 -2.86
N ILE A 132 -5.30 -0.04 -3.54
CA ILE A 132 -4.93 1.36 -3.77
C ILE A 132 -4.88 1.60 -5.29
N SER A 133 -5.60 2.58 -5.81
CA SER A 133 -5.62 2.85 -7.26
C SER A 133 -5.99 1.61 -8.11
N CYS A 134 -6.84 0.73 -7.58
CA CYS A 134 -7.28 -0.50 -8.26
C CYS A 134 -8.63 -0.26 -8.97
N TYR A 135 -8.59 0.05 -10.27
CA TYR A 135 -9.77 0.52 -11.01
C TYR A 135 -10.65 -0.61 -11.59
N ASP A 136 -10.09 -1.79 -11.85
CA ASP A 136 -10.79 -2.94 -12.46
C ASP A 136 -11.51 -3.84 -11.43
N ILE A 137 -11.77 -3.30 -10.24
CA ILE A 137 -12.48 -3.99 -9.15
C ILE A 137 -13.90 -3.44 -9.05
N SER A 138 -14.89 -4.33 -9.06
CA SER A 138 -16.31 -3.98 -8.96
C SER A 138 -16.90 -4.22 -7.57
N ASP A 139 -18.08 -3.65 -7.34
CA ASP A 139 -18.94 -3.99 -6.21
C ASP A 139 -19.14 -5.51 -6.10
N GLU A 140 -19.47 -6.19 -7.22
CA GLU A 140 -19.71 -7.63 -7.24
C GLU A 140 -18.47 -8.43 -6.81
N GLY A 141 -17.28 -8.03 -7.25
CA GLY A 141 -16.02 -8.69 -6.86
C GLY A 141 -15.79 -8.65 -5.35
N LEU A 142 -15.95 -7.48 -4.74
CA LEU A 142 -15.80 -7.30 -3.29
C LEU A 142 -16.92 -7.97 -2.49
N ILE A 143 -18.17 -7.96 -2.99
CA ILE A 143 -19.29 -8.66 -2.34
C ILE A 143 -19.06 -10.18 -2.31
N GLU A 144 -18.54 -10.76 -3.40
CA GLU A 144 -18.19 -12.19 -3.44
C GLU A 144 -17.03 -12.51 -2.49
N MET A 145 -16.02 -11.64 -2.41
CA MET A 145 -14.96 -11.74 -1.39
C MET A 145 -15.54 -11.74 0.02
N ALA A 146 -16.51 -10.85 0.30
CA ALA A 146 -17.03 -10.68 1.63
C ALA A 146 -17.70 -11.94 2.18
N LYS A 147 -18.35 -12.72 1.29
CA LYS A 147 -18.93 -14.03 1.63
C LYS A 147 -17.90 -15.07 2.04
N ARG A 148 -16.65 -14.93 1.62
CA ARG A 148 -15.56 -15.91 1.82
C ARG A 148 -14.69 -15.58 3.04
N PHE A 149 -14.67 -14.32 3.47
CA PHE A 149 -13.79 -13.82 4.53
C PHE A 149 -14.56 -13.13 5.68
N PRO A 150 -15.39 -13.86 6.45
CA PRO A 150 -16.17 -13.26 7.53
C PRO A 150 -15.32 -12.74 8.71
N GLN A 151 -14.00 -13.01 8.70
CA GLN A 151 -13.04 -12.60 9.73
C GLN A 151 -12.21 -11.37 9.33
N LEU A 152 -12.52 -10.72 8.21
CA LEU A 152 -11.80 -9.52 7.79
C LEU A 152 -11.88 -8.44 8.89
N GLU A 153 -10.73 -7.90 9.28
CA GLU A 153 -10.61 -6.90 10.36
C GLU A 153 -10.30 -5.51 9.81
N GLU A 154 -9.68 -5.43 8.61
CA GLU A 154 -9.26 -4.19 7.98
C GLU A 154 -9.50 -4.21 6.47
N LEU A 155 -10.12 -3.13 5.99
CA LEU A 155 -10.31 -2.84 4.57
C LEU A 155 -9.79 -1.44 4.28
N GLU A 156 -8.96 -1.32 3.25
CA GLU A 156 -8.61 -0.05 2.64
C GLU A 156 -8.95 -0.09 1.15
N LEU A 157 -9.77 0.89 0.72
CA LEU A 157 -10.06 1.20 -0.67
C LEU A 157 -9.67 2.68 -0.85
N SER A 158 -8.49 2.93 -1.40
CA SER A 158 -7.97 4.30 -1.58
C SER A 158 -7.77 4.57 -3.06
N HIS A 159 -8.31 5.67 -3.56
CA HIS A 159 -8.14 6.11 -4.96
C HIS A 159 -8.64 5.07 -6.00
N CYS A 160 -9.54 4.18 -5.61
CA CYS A 160 -10.18 3.20 -6.49
C CYS A 160 -11.40 3.81 -7.22
N SER A 161 -12.01 3.01 -8.10
CA SER A 161 -13.29 3.33 -8.72
C SER A 161 -14.37 3.65 -7.69
N GLN A 162 -15.35 4.48 -8.07
CA GLN A 162 -16.48 4.79 -7.19
C GLN A 162 -17.33 3.54 -6.94
N PHE A 163 -17.57 3.24 -5.67
CA PHE A 163 -18.38 2.10 -5.25
C PHE A 163 -19.80 2.54 -4.88
N SER A 164 -20.77 1.63 -4.97
CA SER A 164 -22.16 1.98 -4.62
C SER A 164 -22.46 1.80 -3.14
N GLU A 165 -23.53 2.44 -2.66
CA GLU A 165 -24.06 2.22 -1.31
C GLU A 165 -24.30 0.74 -0.99
N LYS A 166 -24.70 -0.05 -2.00
CA LYS A 166 -25.03 -1.47 -1.87
C LYS A 166 -23.81 -2.30 -1.53
N LEU A 167 -22.61 -1.90 -1.99
CA LEU A 167 -21.37 -2.53 -1.56
C LEU A 167 -21.25 -2.43 -0.04
N PHE A 168 -21.31 -1.21 0.49
CA PHE A 168 -21.10 -0.92 1.91
C PHE A 168 -22.17 -1.55 2.81
N GLU A 169 -23.42 -1.65 2.34
CA GLU A 169 -24.44 -2.45 3.01
C GLU A 169 -24.04 -3.93 3.07
N SER A 170 -23.68 -4.52 1.92
CA SER A 170 -23.33 -5.94 1.81
C SER A 170 -22.08 -6.33 2.60
N ILE A 171 -21.01 -5.52 2.54
CA ILE A 171 -19.77 -5.81 3.26
C ILE A 171 -19.91 -5.52 4.75
N GLY A 172 -20.73 -4.55 5.15
CA GLY A 172 -21.03 -4.28 6.56
C GLY A 172 -21.79 -5.44 7.21
N GLU A 173 -22.75 -6.05 6.49
CA GLU A 173 -23.45 -7.24 6.95
C GLU A 173 -22.53 -8.48 7.04
N ALA A 174 -21.61 -8.65 6.08
CA ALA A 174 -20.74 -9.81 5.99
C ALA A 174 -19.54 -9.76 6.95
N TRP A 175 -18.90 -8.61 7.10
CA TRP A 175 -17.69 -8.41 7.89
C TRP A 175 -17.98 -7.86 9.28
N SER A 176 -18.70 -8.65 10.08
CA SER A 176 -19.04 -8.31 11.47
C SER A 176 -17.85 -8.03 12.41
N GLN A 177 -16.61 -8.33 11.97
CA GLN A 177 -15.37 -8.08 12.72
C GLN A 177 -14.53 -6.91 12.16
N LEU A 178 -15.06 -6.16 11.19
CA LEU A 178 -14.37 -5.04 10.58
C LEU A 178 -14.16 -3.91 11.61
N LYS A 179 -12.90 -3.65 11.96
CA LYS A 179 -12.51 -2.64 12.96
C LYS A 179 -11.89 -1.41 12.32
N ARG A 180 -11.27 -1.57 11.14
CA ARG A 180 -10.58 -0.50 10.41
C ARG A 180 -11.11 -0.42 9.00
N LEU A 181 -11.56 0.78 8.65
CA LEU A 181 -12.03 1.10 7.31
C LEU A 181 -11.34 2.38 6.85
N ARG A 182 -10.63 2.31 5.73
CA ARG A 182 -10.04 3.46 5.03
C ARG A 182 -10.70 3.53 3.66
N LEU A 183 -11.48 4.58 3.43
CA LEU A 183 -12.12 4.87 2.15
C LEU A 183 -11.63 6.24 1.73
N ASN A 184 -10.60 6.29 0.90
CA ASN A 184 -9.95 7.53 0.56
C ASN A 184 -10.19 7.83 -0.92
N ASN A 185 -10.50 9.09 -1.22
CA ASN A 185 -10.70 9.57 -2.58
C ASN A 185 -9.61 10.58 -2.93
N ARG A 186 -9.59 11.03 -4.19
CA ARG A 186 -8.90 12.26 -4.59
C ARG A 186 -9.88 13.41 -4.56
N TRP A 187 -9.45 14.57 -4.08
CA TRP A 187 -10.30 15.75 -4.14
C TRP A 187 -10.10 16.45 -5.48
N TRP A 188 -11.13 16.42 -6.33
CA TRP A 188 -11.15 17.20 -7.57
C TRP A 188 -11.91 18.50 -7.39
N ASN A 189 -11.37 19.61 -7.88
CA ASN A 189 -12.08 20.89 -7.87
C ASN A 189 -12.98 21.03 -9.12
N LEU A 190 -14.00 20.18 -9.22
CA LEU A 190 -14.90 20.15 -10.37
C LEU A 190 -16.09 21.12 -10.21
N PRO A 191 -16.48 21.86 -11.28
CA PRO A 191 -17.73 22.60 -11.30
C PRO A 191 -18.90 21.61 -11.13
N HIS A 192 -19.76 21.87 -10.16
CA HIS A 192 -20.95 21.03 -9.85
C HIS A 192 -20.69 19.71 -9.14
N MET A 193 -19.54 19.52 -8.48
CA MET A 193 -19.31 18.35 -7.64
C MET A 193 -20.44 18.18 -6.60
N GLU A 194 -21.23 17.12 -6.77
CA GLU A 194 -22.33 16.81 -5.88
C GLU A 194 -21.82 16.19 -4.58
N HIS A 195 -22.52 16.50 -3.49
CA HIS A 195 -22.22 15.99 -2.16
C HIS A 195 -22.92 14.64 -2.04
N ASP A 196 -22.25 13.66 -1.44
CA ASP A 196 -22.78 12.31 -1.34
C ASP A 196 -22.65 11.78 0.09
N ASP A 197 -23.80 11.51 0.73
CA ASP A 197 -23.89 10.91 2.05
C ASP A 197 -24.25 9.42 2.02
N ASN A 198 -24.48 8.82 0.83
CA ASN A 198 -25.02 7.47 0.69
C ASN A 198 -24.07 6.42 1.29
N GLU A 199 -22.78 6.49 0.95
CA GLU A 199 -21.74 5.60 1.51
C GLU A 199 -21.65 5.75 3.04
N ALA A 200 -21.62 6.99 3.53
CA ALA A 200 -21.56 7.30 4.97
C ALA A 200 -22.77 6.74 5.73
N VAL A 201 -23.97 6.85 5.14
CA VAL A 201 -25.20 6.29 5.70
C VAL A 201 -25.19 4.76 5.68
N ALA A 202 -24.69 4.14 4.62
CA ALA A 202 -24.56 2.69 4.54
C ALA A 202 -23.57 2.13 5.58
N ILE A 203 -22.42 2.79 5.75
CA ILE A 203 -21.43 2.48 6.80
C ILE A 203 -22.08 2.60 8.18
N ALA A 204 -22.75 3.72 8.46
CA ALA A 204 -23.42 3.96 9.73
C ALA A 204 -24.46 2.88 10.07
N LYS A 205 -25.20 2.38 9.09
CA LYS A 205 -26.24 1.37 9.29
C LYS A 205 -25.70 -0.03 9.57
N ASN A 206 -24.51 -0.38 9.07
CA ASN A 206 -24.08 -1.79 9.01
C ASN A 206 -22.76 -2.05 9.74
N MET A 207 -21.94 -1.04 10.02
CA MET A 207 -20.56 -1.21 10.53
C MET A 207 -20.38 -0.67 11.95
N HIS A 208 -21.11 -1.24 12.91
CA HIS A 208 -21.14 -0.74 14.30
C HIS A 208 -19.88 -1.02 15.12
N GLU A 209 -19.06 -2.00 14.71
CA GLU A 209 -17.83 -2.43 15.39
C GLU A 209 -16.57 -1.64 14.93
N LEU A 210 -16.74 -0.59 14.11
CA LEU A 210 -15.63 0.23 13.65
C LEU A 210 -14.96 0.97 14.82
N HIS A 211 -13.63 0.85 14.86
CA HIS A 211 -12.75 1.54 15.81
C HIS A 211 -11.94 2.65 15.11
N HIS A 212 -11.58 2.46 13.85
CA HIS A 212 -10.83 3.44 13.06
C HIS A 212 -11.51 3.64 11.70
N LEU A 213 -11.80 4.89 11.38
CA LEU A 213 -12.37 5.29 10.11
C LEU A 213 -11.55 6.43 9.51
N GLN A 214 -11.10 6.24 8.27
CA GLN A 214 -10.51 7.30 7.46
C GLN A 214 -11.37 7.49 6.22
N LEU A 215 -11.80 8.73 5.98
CA LEU A 215 -12.63 9.16 4.86
C LEU A 215 -11.93 10.29 4.11
N PHE A 216 -10.63 10.18 3.85
CA PHE A 216 -9.85 11.29 3.31
C PHE A 216 -10.44 11.76 1.96
N ALA A 217 -10.57 13.08 1.79
CA ALA A 217 -11.11 13.71 0.57
C ALA A 217 -12.50 13.20 0.12
N ASN A 218 -13.34 12.73 1.05
CA ASN A 218 -14.68 12.28 0.73
C ASN A 218 -15.69 13.42 0.63
N ARG A 219 -16.69 13.25 -0.23
CA ARG A 219 -17.72 14.27 -0.57
C ARG A 219 -18.90 14.35 0.42
N LEU A 220 -18.82 13.66 1.56
CA LEU A 220 -19.88 13.63 2.56
C LEU A 220 -20.10 14.99 3.24
N THR A 221 -21.32 15.18 3.72
CA THR A 221 -21.74 16.37 4.45
C THR A 221 -21.83 16.12 5.95
N ASN A 222 -22.26 17.14 6.68
CA ASN A 222 -22.60 17.00 8.11
C ASN A 222 -23.66 15.92 8.37
N VAL A 223 -24.52 15.57 7.40
CA VAL A 223 -25.57 14.55 7.58
C VAL A 223 -24.95 13.16 7.64
N GLY A 224 -24.12 12.79 6.65
CA GLY A 224 -23.43 11.51 6.62
C GLY A 224 -22.49 11.32 7.80
N LEU A 225 -21.70 12.36 8.14
CA LEU A 225 -20.81 12.28 9.30
C LEU A 225 -21.58 12.10 10.62
N GLN A 226 -22.72 12.80 10.79
CA GLN A 226 -23.55 12.61 11.99
C GLN A 226 -24.11 11.19 12.07
N ALA A 227 -24.55 10.62 10.93
CA ALA A 227 -25.04 9.23 10.90
C ALA A 227 -23.97 8.25 11.41
N ILE A 228 -22.73 8.38 10.95
CA ILE A 228 -21.60 7.56 11.41
C ILE A 228 -21.34 7.77 12.91
N LEU A 229 -21.24 9.03 13.36
CA LEU A 229 -20.97 9.34 14.76
C LEU A 229 -22.07 8.86 15.71
N ASP A 230 -23.31 8.71 15.24
CA ASP A 230 -24.42 8.22 16.04
C ASP A 230 -24.55 6.70 16.08
N ASN A 231 -24.06 6.00 15.04
CA ASN A 231 -24.24 4.54 14.91
C ASN A 231 -22.94 3.72 15.00
N CYS A 232 -21.77 4.35 15.08
CA CYS A 232 -20.49 3.68 15.33
C CYS A 232 -19.96 4.01 16.74
N PRO A 233 -20.49 3.38 17.81
CA PRO A 233 -20.20 3.75 19.19
C PRO A 233 -18.76 3.45 19.62
N HIS A 234 -18.09 2.50 18.97
CA HIS A 234 -16.72 2.08 19.28
C HIS A 234 -15.64 2.90 18.57
N LEU A 235 -16.03 3.87 17.74
CA LEU A 235 -15.09 4.67 16.97
C LEU A 235 -14.14 5.47 17.89
N GLU A 236 -12.84 5.20 17.77
CA GLU A 236 -11.77 5.82 18.55
C GLU A 236 -10.91 6.77 17.70
N SER A 237 -10.79 6.48 16.40
CA SER A 237 -10.03 7.26 15.45
C SER A 237 -10.90 7.66 14.26
N LEU A 238 -10.91 8.95 13.94
CA LEU A 238 -11.60 9.48 12.78
C LEU A 238 -10.68 10.45 12.05
N ASP A 239 -10.46 10.22 10.76
CA ASP A 239 -9.74 11.13 9.88
C ASP A 239 -10.63 11.52 8.70
N ILE A 240 -10.99 12.79 8.64
CA ILE A 240 -11.87 13.42 7.64
C ILE A 240 -11.16 14.61 6.98
N ARG A 241 -9.82 14.55 6.89
CA ARG A 241 -9.05 15.56 6.16
C ARG A 241 -9.53 15.64 4.72
N GLN A 242 -9.54 16.87 4.19
CA GLN A 242 -10.06 17.22 2.87
C GLN A 242 -11.54 16.92 2.62
N CYS A 243 -12.34 16.53 3.62
CA CYS A 243 -13.80 16.50 3.46
C CYS A 243 -14.38 17.93 3.51
N PHE A 244 -14.20 18.71 2.44
CA PHE A 244 -14.47 20.16 2.47
C PHE A 244 -15.96 20.53 2.54
N HIS A 245 -16.87 19.58 2.32
CA HIS A 245 -18.31 19.78 2.53
C HIS A 245 -18.74 19.70 4.01
N ILE A 246 -17.82 19.37 4.92
CA ILE A 246 -18.09 19.29 6.35
C ILE A 246 -17.83 20.64 7.02
N ASN A 247 -18.85 21.16 7.71
CA ASN A 247 -18.73 22.30 8.58
C ASN A 247 -18.75 21.86 10.05
N MET A 248 -17.62 22.03 10.74
CA MET A 248 -17.47 21.69 12.16
C MET A 248 -18.22 22.67 13.08
N ASP A 249 -19.55 22.54 13.09
CA ASP A 249 -20.47 23.27 13.97
C ASP A 249 -20.44 22.74 15.42
N GLY A 250 -21.22 23.37 16.30
CA GLY A 250 -21.28 22.99 17.72
C GLY A 250 -21.78 21.55 17.94
N THR A 251 -22.67 21.05 17.08
CA THR A 251 -23.25 19.70 17.18
C THR A 251 -22.21 18.64 16.84
N LEU A 252 -21.53 18.79 15.70
CA LEU A 252 -20.46 17.88 15.29
C LEU A 252 -19.29 17.90 16.25
N ARG A 253 -18.87 19.09 16.71
CA ARG A 253 -17.80 19.19 17.73
C ARG A 253 -18.15 18.45 19.02
N ALA A 254 -19.40 18.54 19.48
CA ALA A 254 -19.85 17.81 20.66
C ALA A 254 -19.84 16.29 20.44
N LYS A 255 -20.27 15.80 19.27
CA LYS A 255 -20.23 14.36 18.92
C LYS A 255 -18.79 13.85 18.80
N CYS A 256 -17.90 14.61 18.15
CA CYS A 256 -16.50 14.25 17.97
C CYS A 256 -15.68 14.29 19.27
N ALA A 257 -16.18 14.91 20.35
CA ALA A 257 -15.47 14.99 21.63
C ALA A 257 -15.16 13.62 22.26
N ARG A 258 -15.85 12.55 21.85
CA ARG A 258 -15.57 11.18 22.28
C ARG A 258 -14.42 10.49 21.53
N ILE A 259 -14.03 11.03 20.37
CA ILE A 259 -13.01 10.45 19.49
C ILE A 259 -11.63 10.78 20.06
N LYS A 260 -10.77 9.78 20.21
CA LYS A 260 -9.43 9.94 20.81
C LYS A 260 -8.46 10.57 19.82
N THR A 261 -8.49 10.11 18.57
CA THR A 261 -7.65 10.58 17.49
C THR A 261 -8.53 11.17 16.40
N LEU A 262 -8.58 12.50 16.30
CA LEU A 262 -9.43 13.21 15.34
C LEU A 262 -8.55 14.04 14.41
N ARG A 263 -8.73 13.88 13.09
CA ARG A 263 -8.16 14.76 12.06
C ARG A 263 -9.30 15.44 11.29
N LEU A 264 -9.29 16.76 11.27
CA LEU A 264 -10.35 17.60 10.73
C LEU A 264 -10.09 17.97 9.25
N PRO A 265 -11.11 18.47 8.52
CA PRO A 265 -10.99 18.74 7.07
C PRO A 265 -9.80 19.59 6.66
N ASN A 266 -9.42 20.59 7.46
CA ASN A 266 -8.32 21.52 7.15
C ASN A 266 -7.03 21.22 7.93
N ASP A 267 -6.91 20.06 8.58
CA ASP A 267 -5.67 19.68 9.25
C ASP A 267 -4.57 19.35 8.21
N PRO A 268 -3.28 19.54 8.55
CA PRO A 268 -2.17 19.25 7.64
C PRO A 268 -2.16 17.80 7.16
N THR A 269 -1.68 17.61 5.92
CA THR A 269 -1.63 16.32 5.21
C THR A 269 -0.22 15.78 5.01
N ASN A 270 0.79 16.39 5.65
CA ASN A 270 2.20 15.98 5.49
C ASN A 270 2.51 14.53 5.92
N ASP A 271 1.66 13.95 6.77
CA ASP A 271 1.74 12.56 7.22
C ASP A 271 0.77 11.63 6.45
N TYR A 272 0.13 12.13 5.39
CA TYR A 272 -0.66 11.31 4.48
C TYR A 272 0.27 10.52 3.56
N GLU A 273 -0.06 9.26 3.35
CA GLU A 273 0.77 8.26 2.66
C GLU A 273 0.79 8.45 1.14
N PHE A 274 -0.23 9.12 0.60
CA PHE A 274 -0.42 9.35 -0.84
C PHE A 274 -0.37 10.85 -1.16
N CYS A 275 -0.39 11.20 -2.44
CA CYS A 275 -0.54 12.59 -2.85
C CYS A 275 -1.85 13.17 -2.29
N ALA A 276 -1.75 14.35 -1.68
CA ALA A 276 -2.88 15.09 -1.13
C ALA A 276 -3.12 16.41 -1.88
N ASP A 277 -2.49 16.58 -3.05
CA ASP A 277 -2.66 17.80 -3.83
C ASP A 277 -4.10 17.87 -4.36
N ILE A 278 -4.63 19.10 -4.38
CA ILE A 278 -5.96 19.36 -4.91
C ILE A 278 -5.80 19.56 -6.41
N GLU A 279 -6.33 18.62 -7.19
CA GLU A 279 -6.29 18.67 -8.64
C GLU A 279 -7.36 19.69 -9.13
N ASP A 280 -6.88 20.81 -9.67
CA ASP A 280 -7.72 21.84 -10.28
C ASP A 280 -7.97 21.50 -11.76
N PHE A 281 -9.18 21.05 -12.10
CA PHE A 281 -9.58 20.91 -13.50
C PHE A 281 -9.76 22.30 -14.12
N VAL A 282 -8.81 22.69 -14.96
CA VAL A 282 -8.89 23.93 -15.75
C VAL A 282 -9.84 23.71 -16.94
N ASP A 283 -10.64 24.74 -17.25
CA ASP A 283 -11.78 24.86 -18.19
C ASP A 283 -11.68 24.25 -19.63
N ASP A 284 -10.72 23.40 -19.98
CA ASP A 284 -10.51 22.91 -21.35
C ASP A 284 -11.45 21.75 -21.77
N TYR A 285 -12.27 21.23 -20.86
CA TYR A 285 -13.19 20.13 -21.18
C TYR A 285 -14.53 20.60 -21.77
N PRO A 286 -15.01 19.97 -22.87
CA PRO A 286 -16.28 20.32 -23.49
C PRO A 286 -17.44 20.22 -22.50
N SER A 287 -18.38 21.18 -22.53
CA SER A 287 -19.59 21.11 -21.70
C SER A 287 -20.34 19.78 -21.92
N GLY A 288 -20.47 18.97 -20.87
CA GLY A 288 -21.16 17.68 -20.92
C GLY A 288 -20.26 16.44 -20.80
N THR A 289 -18.95 16.60 -20.56
CA THR A 289 -18.10 15.51 -20.07
C THR A 289 -18.55 15.06 -18.69
N SER A 290 -18.72 13.75 -18.49
CA SER A 290 -19.11 13.23 -17.18
C SER A 290 -17.94 13.34 -16.20
N GLU A 291 -18.22 13.48 -14.89
CA GLU A 291 -17.18 13.45 -13.86
C GLU A 291 -16.28 12.21 -14.01
N THR A 292 -16.90 11.08 -14.35
CA THR A 292 -16.23 9.81 -14.62
C THR A 292 -15.22 9.95 -15.77
N ASP A 293 -15.60 10.54 -16.90
CA ASP A 293 -14.71 10.72 -18.05
C ASP A 293 -13.53 11.65 -17.74
N LEU A 294 -13.76 12.68 -16.92
CA LEU A 294 -12.70 13.60 -16.47
C LEU A 294 -11.67 12.89 -15.60
N ILE A 295 -12.15 12.09 -14.65
CA ILE A 295 -11.31 11.25 -13.79
C ILE A 295 -10.53 10.22 -14.64
N TYR A 296 -11.15 9.63 -15.66
CA TYR A 296 -10.50 8.67 -16.56
C TYR A 296 -9.37 9.25 -17.41
N ASP A 297 -9.48 10.50 -17.86
CA ASP A 297 -8.41 11.14 -18.63
C ASP A 297 -7.19 11.52 -17.75
N ASP A 298 -7.41 12.05 -16.54
CA ASP A 298 -6.31 12.45 -15.63
C ASP A 298 -5.60 11.23 -14.99
N MET A 299 -6.30 10.09 -14.88
CA MET A 299 -5.67 8.80 -14.55
C MET A 299 -4.54 8.40 -15.52
N PHE A 300 -4.55 8.90 -16.77
CA PHE A 300 -3.46 8.71 -17.71
C PHE A 300 -2.35 9.77 -17.58
N ASP A 301 -2.59 10.92 -16.95
CA ASP A 301 -1.60 11.98 -16.77
C ASP A 301 -0.75 11.74 -15.51
N ASP A 302 -1.36 11.25 -14.42
CA ASP A 302 -0.68 10.73 -13.21
C ASP A 302 0.35 9.62 -13.54
N TYR A 303 0.15 8.93 -14.66
CA TYR A 303 1.02 7.86 -15.15
C TYR A 303 2.31 8.40 -15.81
N TYR A 304 2.33 9.66 -16.25
CA TYR A 304 3.49 10.29 -16.88
C TYR A 304 4.24 11.26 -15.94
N ASP A 305 3.65 11.67 -14.81
CA ASP A 305 4.27 12.66 -13.91
C ASP A 305 5.20 12.05 -12.83
N ILE A 306 5.56 10.77 -12.95
CA ILE A 306 6.58 10.10 -12.12
C ILE A 306 8.00 10.30 -12.72
N SER A 307 8.18 11.23 -13.66
CA SER A 307 9.48 11.48 -14.29
C SER A 307 10.49 12.28 -13.44
N ASP A 308 10.12 12.68 -12.21
CA ASP A 308 10.95 13.52 -11.34
C ASP A 308 11.58 12.79 -10.12
N PHE A 309 11.66 11.46 -10.12
CA PHE A 309 12.56 10.74 -9.21
C PHE A 309 13.93 10.51 -9.85
N ASP A 310 14.92 11.22 -9.30
CA ASP A 310 16.34 11.26 -9.67
C ASP A 310 16.88 10.01 -10.39
N GLU A 311 17.41 10.23 -11.60
CA GLU A 311 18.24 9.31 -12.38
C GLU A 311 19.50 8.91 -11.59
N ASP A 312 19.43 7.85 -10.77
CA ASP A 312 20.63 7.13 -10.34
C ASP A 312 20.28 5.71 -9.86
N TYR A 313 19.65 4.91 -10.73
CA TYR A 313 19.65 3.44 -10.59
C TYR A 313 20.30 2.78 -11.81
N PRO A 314 21.47 2.12 -11.65
CA PRO A 314 22.10 1.41 -12.75
C PRO A 314 21.25 0.19 -13.10
N GLY A 315 20.70 0.22 -14.32
CA GLY A 315 19.88 -0.85 -14.86
C GLY A 315 20.58 -2.21 -14.78
N PHE A 316 19.87 -3.19 -14.23
CA PHE A 316 20.16 -4.59 -14.49
C PHE A 316 19.15 -5.11 -15.50
N LEU A 317 19.67 -5.30 -16.71
CA LEU A 317 19.06 -6.06 -17.80
C LEU A 317 18.88 -7.53 -17.39
N LEU A 318 17.68 -8.03 -17.70
CA LEU A 318 17.21 -9.43 -17.84
C LEU A 318 16.54 -10.09 -16.62
#